data_AF-A0A7C3QRW9-F1
#
_entry.id   AF-A0A7C3QRW9-F1
#
_cell.length_a   1.000
_cell.length_b   1.000
_cell.length_c   1.000
_cell.angle_alpha   90.00
_cell.angle_beta   90.00
_cell.angle_gamma   90.00
#
_symmetry.space_group_name_H-M   'P 1'
#
loop_
_entity.id
_entity.type
_entity.pdbx_description
1 polymer ?
#
loop_
_entity_poly.entity_id
_entity_poly.type
_entity_poly.pdbx_seq_one_letter_code
_entity_poly.pdbx_strand_id
1 'polypeptide(L)'
;MVVEIEGVPLHLAHPDEIPVRWVGQEEVMRQLLAAWLVVDAQDVPMSPRLVGKPGVGKTTLAYTAARRLGREVYITQATVDTRPEDLLVMPVIEGE
;
A
#
# COMPACT_ATOMS: atom_id res chain seq x y z
N MET A 1 14.90 5.69 0.78
CA MET A 1 15.22 6.48 2.00
C MET A 1 16.13 5.63 2.87
N VAL A 2 17.14 6.19 3.57
CA VAL A 2 17.97 5.42 4.52
C VAL A 2 17.59 5.85 5.93
N VAL A 3 17.31 4.89 6.80
CA VAL A 3 17.02 5.11 8.23
C VAL A 3 17.97 4.24 9.05
N GLU A 4 18.53 4.78 10.12
CA GLU A 4 19.38 4.02 11.03
C GLU A 4 18.54 3.53 12.22
N ILE A 5 18.56 2.22 12.48
CA ILE A 5 17.91 1.59 13.63
C ILE A 5 18.97 0.78 14.38
N GLU A 6 19.23 1.13 15.64
CA GLU A 6 20.21 0.42 16.50
C GLU A 6 21.60 0.26 15.85
N GLY A 7 22.06 1.26 15.11
CA GLY A 7 23.34 1.24 14.40
C GLY A 7 23.32 0.47 13.06
N VAL A 8 22.16 -0.05 12.64
CA VAL A 8 21.97 -0.74 11.36
C VAL A 8 21.31 0.21 10.35
N PRO A 9 21.97 0.52 9.22
CA PRO A 9 21.36 1.31 8.15
C PRO A 9 20.37 0.47 7.34
N LEU A 10 19.11 0.89 7.32
CA LEU A 10 18.03 0.28 6.55
C LEU A 10 17.69 1.11 5.32
N HIS A 11 17.68 0.46 4.16
CA HIS A 11 17.25 1.07 2.91
C HIS A 11 15.75 0.80 2.69
N LEU A 12 14.93 1.82 2.92
CA LEU A 12 13.49 1.76 2.73
C LEU A 12 13.10 2.11 1.29
N ALA A 13 12.05 1.43 0.82
CA ALA A 13 11.37 1.72 -0.43
C ALA A 13 10.92 3.19 -0.51
N HIS A 14 10.75 3.69 -1.72
CA HIS A 14 10.19 5.01 -1.98
C HIS A 14 8.72 4.87 -2.38
N PRO A 15 7.88 5.88 -2.11
CA PRO A 15 6.53 5.90 -2.64
C PRO A 15 6.53 5.83 -4.17
N ASP A 16 5.58 5.08 -4.73
CA ASP A 16 5.39 4.97 -6.17
C ASP A 16 4.78 6.25 -6.76
N GLU A 17 5.32 6.69 -7.89
CA GLU A 17 4.76 7.76 -8.71
C GLU A 17 4.32 7.21 -10.06
N ILE A 18 3.00 7.04 -10.23
CA ILE A 18 2.43 6.45 -11.44
C ILE A 18 1.69 7.57 -12.20
N PRO A 19 2.13 7.92 -13.43
CA PRO A 19 1.50 8.96 -14.23
C PRO A 19 0.21 8.44 -14.88
N VAL A 20 -0.85 8.28 -14.08
CA VAL A 20 -2.13 7.73 -14.51
C VAL A 20 -3.30 8.66 -14.20
N ARG A 21 -4.30 8.64 -15.09
CA ARG A 21 -5.59 9.32 -14.90
C ARG A 21 -6.69 8.27 -14.84
N TRP A 22 -7.48 8.29 -13.76
CA TRP A 22 -8.68 7.48 -13.67
C TRP A 22 -9.82 8.06 -14.53
N VAL A 23 -10.54 7.19 -15.24
CA VAL A 23 -11.63 7.56 -16.13
C VAL A 23 -12.82 6.63 -15.90
N GLY A 24 -13.99 7.20 -15.60
CA GLY A 24 -15.23 6.46 -15.41
C GLY A 24 -15.28 5.65 -14.10
N GLN A 25 -16.28 4.77 -13.98
CA GLN A 25 -16.46 3.86 -12.83
C GLN A 25 -16.36 4.55 -11.45
N GLU A 26 -16.91 5.76 -11.33
CA GLU A 26 -16.83 6.56 -10.09
C GLU A 26 -17.51 5.87 -8.90
N GLU A 27 -18.47 4.97 -9.13
CA GLU A 27 -19.12 4.21 -8.06
C GLU A 27 -18.15 3.24 -7.36
N VAL A 28 -17.30 2.54 -8.11
CA VAL A 28 -16.29 1.64 -7.53
C VAL A 28 -15.23 2.44 -6.78
N MET A 29 -14.84 3.60 -7.32
CA MET A 29 -13.97 4.55 -6.66
C MET A 29 -14.56 5.03 -5.33
N ARG A 30 -15.85 5.40 -5.32
CA ARG A 30 -16.58 5.83 -4.13
C ARG A 30 -16.61 4.75 -3.06
N GLN A 31 -16.85 3.50 -3.44
CA GLN A 31 -16.82 2.35 -2.53
C GLN A 31 -15.43 2.12 -1.93
N LEU A 32 -14.38 2.21 -2.76
CA LEU A 32 -13.01 2.08 -2.28
C LEU A 32 -12.63 3.19 -1.30
N LEU A 33 -12.98 4.44 -1.62
CA LEU A 33 -12.75 5.58 -0.71
C LEU A 33 -13.51 5.41 0.61
N ALA A 34 -14.75 4.91 0.57
CA ALA A 34 -15.54 4.65 1.78
C ALA A 34 -14.92 3.54 2.64
N ALA A 35 -14.35 2.49 2.05
CA ALA A 35 -13.66 1.43 2.79
C ALA A 35 -12.43 1.92 3.56
N TRP A 36 -11.81 3.01 3.10
CA TRP A 36 -10.65 3.66 3.73
C TRP A 36 -11.02 4.86 4.61
N LEU A 37 -12.31 5.19 4.76
CA LEU A 37 -12.75 6.30 5.58
C LEU A 37 -12.57 5.96 7.07
N VAL A 38 -11.91 6.86 7.78
CA VAL A 38 -11.69 6.82 9.23
C VAL A 38 -12.40 8.04 9.81
N VAL A 39 -13.31 7.84 10.77
CA VAL A 39 -14.13 8.93 11.34
C VAL A 39 -13.57 9.36 12.69
N ASP A 40 -13.22 8.41 13.55
CA ASP A 40 -12.53 8.65 14.81
C ASP A 40 -11.03 8.36 14.70
N ALA A 41 -10.21 9.02 15.52
CA ALA A 41 -8.76 8.80 15.53
C ALA A 41 -8.36 7.38 15.98
N GLN A 42 -9.24 6.67 16.69
CA GLN A 42 -9.04 5.26 17.10
C GLN A 42 -9.52 4.25 16.04
N ASP A 43 -10.23 4.69 15.01
CA ASP A 43 -10.73 3.79 13.98
C ASP A 43 -9.60 3.33 13.06
N VAL A 44 -9.66 2.06 12.67
CA VAL A 44 -8.83 1.50 11.59
C VAL A 44 -9.64 1.39 10.31
N PRO A 45 -9.09 1.74 9.14
CA PRO A 45 -9.77 1.53 7.88
C PRO A 45 -9.96 0.03 7.61
N MET A 46 -10.84 -0.32 6.67
CA MET A 46 -10.96 -1.69 6.21
C MET A 46 -9.74 -2.10 5.35
N SER A 47 -9.63 -3.40 5.05
CA SER A 47 -8.63 -3.95 4.12
C SER A 47 -9.31 -4.41 2.82
N PRO A 48 -9.67 -3.48 1.90
CA PRO A 48 -10.45 -3.84 0.72
C PRO A 48 -9.65 -4.69 -0.26
N ARG A 49 -10.28 -5.74 -0.78
CA ARG A 49 -9.71 -6.60 -1.83
C ARG A 49 -10.32 -6.28 -3.19
N LEU A 50 -9.49 -5.82 -4.12
CA LEU A 50 -9.90 -5.56 -5.50
C LEU A 50 -9.80 -6.83 -6.35
N VAL A 51 -10.93 -7.33 -6.83
CA VAL A 51 -11.02 -8.57 -7.63
C VAL A 51 -11.53 -8.25 -9.03
N GLY A 52 -10.95 -8.89 -10.04
CA GLY A 52 -11.35 -8.72 -11.43
C GLY A 52 -10.29 -9.24 -12.39
N LYS A 53 -10.66 -9.35 -13.68
CA LYS A 53 -9.78 -9.83 -14.75
C LYS A 53 -8.47 -9.03 -14.82
N PRO A 54 -7.36 -9.59 -15.33
CA PRO A 54 -6.16 -8.81 -15.64
C PRO A 54 -6.50 -7.61 -16.55
N GLY A 55 -5.79 -6.50 -16.37
CA GLY A 55 -5.94 -5.31 -17.23
C GLY A 55 -7.16 -4.40 -16.97
N VAL A 56 -8.07 -4.73 -16.04
CA VAL A 56 -9.25 -3.89 -15.75
C VAL A 56 -8.96 -2.62 -14.92
N GLY A 57 -7.70 -2.28 -14.71
CA GLY A 57 -7.30 -1.05 -14.01
C GLY A 57 -7.32 -1.12 -12.47
N LYS A 58 -7.23 -2.32 -11.86
CA LYS A 58 -7.24 -2.48 -10.39
C LYS A 58 -6.13 -1.67 -9.70
N THR A 59 -4.90 -1.78 -10.18
CA THR A 59 -3.75 -1.03 -9.64
C THR A 59 -3.96 0.48 -9.83
N THR A 60 -4.47 0.89 -10.99
CA THR A 60 -4.80 2.29 -11.28
C THR A 60 -5.89 2.83 -10.34
N LEU A 61 -6.92 2.03 -10.06
CA LEU A 61 -7.99 2.37 -9.12
C LEU A 61 -7.44 2.56 -7.70
N ALA A 62 -6.66 1.59 -7.20
CA ALA A 62 -6.04 1.66 -5.87
C ALA A 62 -5.11 2.87 -5.73
N TYR A 63 -4.22 3.05 -6.71
CA TYR A 63 -3.29 4.18 -6.75
C TYR A 63 -4.04 5.52 -6.75
N THR A 64 -5.03 5.66 -7.62
CA THR A 64 -5.80 6.90 -7.72
C THR A 64 -6.58 7.18 -6.43
N ALA A 65 -7.18 6.16 -5.82
CA ALA A 65 -7.89 6.33 -4.55
C ALA A 65 -6.95 6.84 -3.44
N ALA A 66 -5.77 6.23 -3.30
CA ALA A 66 -4.79 6.67 -2.32
C ALA A 66 -4.27 8.09 -2.60
N ARG A 67 -4.06 8.47 -3.87
CA ARG A 67 -3.73 9.84 -4.25
C ARG A 67 -4.86 10.84 -3.92
N ARG A 68 -6.13 10.46 -4.12
CA ARG A 68 -7.29 11.27 -3.71
C ARG A 68 -7.36 11.44 -2.18
N LEU A 69 -6.88 10.46 -1.42
CA LEU A 69 -6.76 10.51 0.05
C LEU A 69 -5.50 11.23 0.54
N GLY A 70 -4.62 11.69 -0.35
CA GLY A 70 -3.35 12.33 0.02
C GLY A 70 -2.37 11.38 0.73
N ARG A 71 -2.42 10.08 0.42
CA ARG A 71 -1.55 9.06 1.02
C ARG A 71 -0.43 8.67 0.06
N GLU A 72 0.74 8.38 0.63
CA GLU A 72 1.82 7.71 -0.08
C GLU A 72 1.41 6.28 -0.45
N VAL A 73 1.87 5.81 -1.60
CA VAL A 73 1.53 4.48 -2.11
C VAL A 73 2.80 3.68 -2.26
N TYR A 74 2.79 2.46 -1.74
CA TYR A 74 3.87 1.50 -1.90
C TYR A 74 3.29 0.24 -2.51
N ILE A 75 3.85 -0.20 -3.63
CA ILE A 75 3.39 -1.37 -4.37
C ILE A 75 4.45 -2.45 -4.30
N THR A 76 4.05 -3.60 -3.79
CA THR A 76 4.86 -4.81 -3.82
C THR A 76 4.25 -5.83 -4.78
N GLN A 77 5.07 -6.42 -5.63
CA GLN A 77 4.64 -7.50 -6.51
C GLN A 77 4.84 -8.84 -5.79
N ALA A 78 3.76 -9.39 -5.26
CA ALA A 78 3.78 -10.73 -4.69
C ALA A 78 3.94 -11.79 -5.80
N THR A 79 5.06 -12.50 -5.78
CA THR A 79 5.34 -13.72 -6.54
C THR A 79 5.30 -14.95 -5.61
N VAL A 80 5.39 -16.16 -6.18
CA VAL A 80 5.42 -17.42 -5.40
C VAL A 80 6.60 -17.52 -4.44
N ASP A 81 7.68 -16.78 -4.71
CA ASP A 81 8.90 -16.77 -3.91
C ASP A 81 8.91 -15.64 -2.88
N THR A 82 7.85 -14.83 -2.80
CA THR A 82 7.77 -13.73 -1.82
C THR A 82 7.76 -14.30 -0.42
N ARG A 83 8.69 -13.84 0.42
CA ARG A 83 8.83 -14.25 1.81
C ARG A 83 8.46 -13.11 2.75
N PRO A 84 8.14 -13.40 4.02
CA PRO A 84 7.85 -12.35 5.01
C PRO A 84 8.95 -11.30 5.13
N GLU A 85 10.22 -11.70 5.03
CA GLU A 85 11.38 -10.81 5.08
C GLU A 85 11.46 -9.81 3.92
N ASP A 86 10.73 -10.03 2.81
CA ASP A 86 10.64 -9.06 1.72
C ASP A 86 9.71 -7.87 2.06
N LEU A 87 8.86 -8.01 3.09
CA LEU A 87 7.86 -7.00 3.48
C LEU A 87 8.12 -6.41 4.86
N LEU A 88 8.80 -7.14 5.74
CA LEU A 88 8.94 -6.78 7.15
C LEU A 88 10.40 -6.94 7.59
N VAL A 89 10.89 -5.95 8.33
CA VAL A 89 12.14 -6.04 9.09
C VAL A 89 11.78 -6.39 10.52
N MET A 90 12.27 -7.53 11.01
CA MET A 90 12.05 -7.96 12.39
C MET A 90 13.39 -8.00 13.12
N PRO A 91 13.56 -7.25 14.24
CA PRO A 91 14.75 -7.38 15.06
C PRO A 91 14.80 -8.80 15.65
N VAL A 92 15.95 -9.45 15.53
CA VAL A 92 16.19 -10.75 16.16
C VAL A 92 16.88 -10.48 17.49
N ILE A 93 16.24 -10.91 18.58
CA ILE A 93 16.90 -10.91 19.89
C ILE A 93 17.82 -12.13 19.90
N GLU A 94 19.12 -11.92 19.75
CA GLU A 94 20.12 -12.95 20.02
C GLU A 94 20.31 -13.00 21.55
N GLY A 95 19.98 -14.13 22.17
CA GLY A 95 20.20 -14.33 23.61
C GLY A 95 21.68 -14.53 23.91
N GLU A 96 22.15 -13.99 25.03
CA GLU A 96 23.43 -14.39 25.63
C GLU A 96 23.43 -15.87 26.06
#